data_AF-A0A3B4E5Y3-F1
#
_entry.id   AF-A0A3B4E5Y3-F1
#
_cell.length_a   1.000
_cell.length_b   1.000
_cell.length_c   1.000
_cell.angle_alpha   90.00
_cell.angle_beta   90.00
_cell.angle_gamma   90.00
#
_symmetry.space_group_name_H-M   'P 1'
#
loop_
_entity.id
_entity.type
_entity.pdbx_description
1 polymer ?
#
loop_
_entity_poly.entity_id
_entity_poly.type
_entity_poly.pdbx_seq_one_letter_code
_entity_poly.pdbx_strand_id
1 'polypeptide(L)'
;MALTAVSLCLLVFASTNLRLSHGNNRHAVYWNSSNIHLRREGYTVQVNVNDYLDIYCPHYNLSQRGALERGVVEQYVLYMVSYRGYRTCDPQMGFKRWECNRPHAPHAPIKFSEKFQRYSAFSLGYEFNVGHEYYYISTPTHHHGHSCLRLRVFVCCSTVSHADDDSDQSPPDYTVRPKIHDIDEFNPKIPKLEKSVSGSSPSRDRLLITVATLLLAALFVS
;
A
#
# COMPACT_ATOMS: atom_id res chain seq x y z
N MET A 1 28.49 -26.22 31.21
CA MET A 1 29.08 -24.97 30.67
C MET A 1 29.23 -24.97 29.15
N ALA A 2 29.80 -26.01 28.51
CA ALA A 2 29.95 -26.04 27.05
C ALA A 2 28.64 -26.31 26.29
N LEU A 3 27.81 -27.25 26.75
CA LEU A 3 26.52 -27.58 26.13
C LEU A 3 25.52 -26.41 26.13
N THR A 4 25.53 -25.61 27.19
CA THR A 4 24.66 -24.43 27.32
C THR A 4 25.08 -23.33 26.35
N ALA A 5 26.39 -23.11 26.16
CA ALA A 5 26.91 -22.15 25.19
C ALA A 5 26.61 -22.55 23.74
N VAL A 6 26.69 -23.84 23.40
CA VAL A 6 26.35 -24.35 22.05
C VAL A 6 24.85 -24.21 21.78
N SER A 7 24.00 -24.52 22.75
CA SER A 7 22.54 -24.36 22.63
C SER A 7 22.13 -22.89 22.42
N LEU A 8 22.73 -21.97 23.18
CA LEU A 8 22.54 -20.52 23.01
C LEU A 8 23.01 -20.04 21.62
N CYS A 9 24.15 -20.54 21.13
CA CYS A 9 24.62 -20.22 19.78
C CYS A 9 23.63 -20.70 18.72
N LEU A 10 23.15 -21.94 18.81
CA LEU A 10 22.17 -22.49 17.86
C LEU A 10 20.84 -21.74 17.87
N LEU A 11 20.36 -21.29 19.03
CA LEU A 11 19.16 -20.47 19.15
C LEU A 11 19.34 -19.06 18.56
N VAL A 12 20.53 -18.46 18.71
CA VAL A 12 20.87 -17.15 18.09
C VAL A 12 20.99 -17.30 16.56
N PHE A 13 21.58 -18.39 16.07
CA PHE A 13 21.63 -18.70 14.64
C PHE A 13 20.24 -19.03 14.05
N ALA A 14 19.36 -19.67 14.82
CA ALA A 14 17.98 -19.92 14.39
C ALA A 14 17.11 -18.65 14.38
N SER A 15 17.31 -17.74 15.33
CA SER A 15 16.56 -16.48 15.44
C SER A 15 17.04 -15.39 14.48
N THR A 16 18.29 -15.43 14.02
CA THR A 16 18.78 -14.55 12.93
C THR A 16 18.22 -14.92 11.55
N ASN A 17 17.70 -16.14 11.39
CA ASN A 17 17.05 -16.61 10.16
C ASN A 17 15.52 -16.46 10.15
N LEU A 18 14.91 -15.98 11.23
CA LEU A 18 13.51 -15.53 11.17
C LEU A 18 13.47 -14.21 10.39
N ARG A 19 13.37 -14.30 9.05
CA ARG A 19 12.81 -13.19 8.28
C ARG A 19 11.40 -12.98 8.79
N LEU A 20 11.19 -11.88 9.49
CA LEU A 20 9.86 -11.38 9.83
C LEU A 20 9.03 -11.44 8.55
N SER A 21 8.03 -12.34 8.52
CA SER A 21 6.87 -12.17 7.66
C SER A 21 6.33 -10.78 7.98
N HIS A 22 6.63 -9.83 7.11
CA HIS A 22 6.17 -8.47 7.24
C HIS A 22 4.68 -8.51 6.91
N GLY A 23 3.84 -8.27 7.90
CA GLY A 23 2.44 -7.91 7.64
C GLY A 23 2.39 -6.69 6.72
N ASN A 24 1.29 -6.54 5.98
CA ASN A 24 1.10 -5.48 5.00
C ASN A 24 1.56 -4.11 5.55
N ASN A 25 2.72 -3.63 5.08
CA ASN A 25 3.29 -2.38 5.56
C ASN A 25 2.48 -1.21 4.99
N ARG A 26 2.44 -0.10 5.74
CA ARG A 26 1.76 1.13 5.33
C ARG A 26 2.78 2.24 5.11
N HIS A 27 2.75 2.82 3.93
CA HIS A 27 3.62 3.92 3.52
C HIS A 27 2.80 5.22 3.51
N ALA A 28 3.18 6.20 4.32
CA ALA A 28 2.44 7.46 4.43
C ALA A 28 3.10 8.57 3.61
N VAL A 29 2.32 9.26 2.76
CA VAL A 29 2.78 10.41 1.98
C VAL A 29 1.84 11.59 2.20
N TYR A 30 2.37 12.69 2.71
CA TYR A 30 1.63 13.95 2.86
C TYR A 30 1.71 14.76 1.57
N TRP A 31 0.56 14.96 0.93
CA TRP A 31 0.46 15.51 -0.41
C TRP A 31 0.14 17.00 -0.41
N ASN A 32 1.16 17.83 -0.24
CA ASN A 32 1.05 19.30 -0.25
C ASN A 32 2.31 19.95 -0.83
N SER A 33 2.23 21.24 -1.18
CA SER A 33 3.34 21.96 -1.81
C SER A 33 4.53 22.21 -0.87
N SER A 34 4.28 22.24 0.45
CA SER A 34 5.32 22.36 1.48
C SER A 34 6.22 21.12 1.54
N ASN A 35 5.75 19.96 1.09
CA ASN A 35 6.55 18.75 0.98
C ASN A 35 7.52 18.87 -0.23
N ILE A 36 8.77 19.19 0.07
CA ILE A 36 9.82 19.42 -0.94
C ILE A 36 10.09 18.19 -1.83
N HIS A 37 9.82 16.98 -1.34
CA HIS A 37 10.07 15.76 -2.09
C HIS A 37 9.13 15.65 -3.29
N LEU A 38 7.87 16.07 -3.13
CA LEU A 38 6.87 16.02 -4.20
C LEU A 38 7.08 17.08 -5.28
N ARG A 39 7.77 18.18 -4.97
CA ARG A 39 8.10 19.24 -5.94
C ARG A 39 9.29 18.89 -6.84
N ARG A 40 10.17 18.00 -6.39
CA ARG A 40 11.38 17.61 -7.11
C ARG A 40 11.16 16.31 -7.89
N GLU A 41 11.92 16.14 -8.96
CA GLU A 41 11.99 14.83 -9.63
C GLU A 41 12.68 13.80 -8.74
N GLY A 42 12.24 12.55 -8.84
CA GLY A 42 12.94 11.42 -8.23
C GLY A 42 12.42 10.98 -6.85
N TYR A 43 11.43 11.65 -6.25
CA TYR A 43 10.81 11.11 -5.04
C TYR A 43 10.13 9.78 -5.33
N THR A 44 10.68 8.74 -4.70
CA THR A 44 10.33 7.35 -4.96
C THR A 44 10.00 6.66 -3.65
N VAL A 45 8.86 5.99 -3.59
CA VAL A 45 8.49 5.10 -2.49
C VAL A 45 8.60 3.67 -2.99
N GLN A 46 9.32 2.84 -2.26
CA GLN A 46 9.43 1.41 -2.55
C GLN A 46 8.41 0.66 -1.71
N VAL A 47 7.62 -0.20 -2.35
CA VAL A 47 6.56 -0.98 -1.70
C VAL A 47 6.66 -2.45 -2.09
N ASN A 48 6.16 -3.33 -1.23
CA ASN A 48 5.98 -4.74 -1.56
C ASN A 48 4.56 -5.01 -2.08
N VAL A 49 4.37 -6.18 -2.69
CA VAL A 49 3.02 -6.68 -2.98
C VAL A 49 2.25 -6.83 -1.68
N ASN A 50 0.98 -6.41 -1.68
CA ASN A 50 0.06 -6.32 -0.55
C ASN A 50 0.30 -5.19 0.45
N ASP A 51 1.36 -4.39 0.29
CA ASP A 51 1.51 -3.15 1.05
C ASP A 51 0.45 -2.12 0.68
N TYR A 52 0.32 -1.09 1.53
CA TYR A 52 -0.55 0.05 1.30
C TYR A 52 0.25 1.35 1.17
N LEU A 53 -0.18 2.22 0.27
CA LEU A 53 0.21 3.62 0.23
C LEU A 53 -0.97 4.47 0.69
N ASP A 54 -0.78 5.16 1.81
CA ASP A 54 -1.72 6.12 2.39
C ASP A 54 -1.29 7.54 1.98
N ILE A 55 -2.03 8.16 1.07
CA ILE A 55 -1.81 9.55 0.64
C ILE A 55 -2.74 10.47 1.44
N TYR A 56 -2.15 11.38 2.23
CA TYR A 56 -2.87 12.34 3.04
C TYR A 56 -3.06 13.66 2.30
N CYS A 57 -4.30 14.11 2.16
CA CYS A 57 -4.65 15.40 1.58
C CYS A 57 -4.23 16.56 2.49
N PRO A 58 -4.01 17.78 1.94
CA PRO A 58 -3.82 18.99 2.74
C PRO A 58 -5.01 19.21 3.68
N HIS A 59 -4.72 19.55 4.93
CA HIS A 59 -5.73 19.81 5.95
C HIS A 59 -5.39 21.08 6.71
N TYR A 60 -6.39 21.95 6.89
CA TYR A 60 -6.24 23.25 7.51
C TYR A 60 -7.33 23.45 8.57
N ASN A 61 -6.91 23.84 9.77
CA ASN A 61 -7.82 24.10 10.89
C ASN A 61 -8.63 25.39 10.66
N LEU A 62 -9.93 25.37 10.99
CA LEU A 62 -10.81 26.53 10.81
C LEU A 62 -10.41 27.75 11.67
N SER A 63 -9.68 27.54 12.76
CA SER A 63 -9.22 28.60 13.67
C SER A 63 -8.21 29.56 13.05
N GLN A 64 -7.59 29.21 11.92
CA GLN A 64 -6.64 30.07 11.19
C GLN A 64 -7.30 31.01 10.18
N ARG A 65 -8.66 31.15 10.19
CA ARG A 65 -9.41 32.05 9.31
C ARG A 65 -8.89 33.50 9.29
N GLY A 66 -8.27 33.99 10.37
CA GLY A 66 -7.74 35.36 10.45
C GLY A 66 -6.37 35.59 9.79
N ALA A 67 -5.58 34.53 9.53
CA ALA A 67 -4.28 34.63 8.84
C ALA A 67 -4.35 34.21 7.36
N LEU A 68 -5.53 33.74 6.93
CA LEU A 68 -5.79 33.12 5.63
C LEU A 68 -6.38 34.10 4.60
N GLU A 69 -6.22 35.41 4.79
CA GLU A 69 -6.54 36.40 3.75
C GLU A 69 -5.49 36.38 2.61
N ARG A 70 -4.36 35.66 2.78
CA ARG A 70 -3.30 35.50 1.77
C ARG A 70 -2.94 34.04 1.44
N GLY A 71 -3.50 33.08 2.17
CA GLY A 71 -3.15 31.65 2.04
C GLY A 71 -4.20 30.91 1.23
N VAL A 72 -3.93 30.67 -0.05
CA VAL A 72 -4.70 29.73 -0.88
C VAL A 72 -4.79 28.38 -0.16
N VAL A 73 -6.01 27.90 0.09
CA VAL A 73 -6.20 26.52 0.56
C VAL A 73 -5.88 25.56 -0.57
N GLU A 74 -4.88 24.71 -0.36
CA GLU A 74 -4.46 23.77 -1.39
C GLU A 74 -5.50 22.67 -1.59
N GLN A 75 -5.90 22.48 -2.84
CA GLN A 75 -6.81 21.44 -3.28
C GLN A 75 -6.28 20.83 -4.57
N TYR A 76 -6.35 19.51 -4.67
CA TYR A 76 -5.70 18.75 -5.73
C TYR A 76 -6.60 17.63 -6.27
N VAL A 77 -6.45 17.33 -7.56
CA VAL A 77 -6.92 16.07 -8.16
C VAL A 77 -5.71 15.17 -8.39
N LEU A 78 -5.76 13.94 -7.88
CA LEU A 78 -4.71 12.94 -8.05
C LEU A 78 -5.00 12.05 -9.25
N TYR A 79 -3.97 11.82 -10.06
CA TYR A 79 -4.01 10.98 -11.25
C TYR A 79 -2.93 9.92 -11.15
N MET A 80 -3.27 8.72 -11.63
CA MET A 80 -2.30 7.69 -11.94
C MET A 80 -2.00 7.77 -13.44
N VAL A 81 -0.74 8.01 -13.80
CA VAL A 81 -0.32 8.34 -15.17
C VAL A 81 0.80 7.43 -15.66
N SER A 82 0.98 7.39 -16.98
CA SER A 82 2.16 6.79 -17.60
C SER A 82 3.45 7.55 -17.25
N TYR A 83 4.61 6.93 -17.52
CA TYR A 83 5.92 7.58 -17.35
C TYR A 83 6.01 8.92 -18.11
N ARG A 84 5.46 9.00 -19.33
CA ARG A 84 5.44 10.24 -20.11
C ARG A 84 4.62 11.32 -19.40
N GLY A 85 3.43 10.98 -18.90
CA GLY A 85 2.60 11.90 -18.11
C GLY A 85 3.27 12.38 -16.83
N TYR A 86 4.04 11.51 -16.15
CA TYR A 86 4.84 11.88 -14.99
C TYR A 86 5.96 12.89 -15.30
N ARG A 87 6.61 12.75 -16.46
CA ARG A 87 7.66 13.66 -16.92
C ARG A 87 7.10 15.01 -17.35
N THR A 88 5.96 15.02 -18.03
CA THR A 88 5.34 16.24 -18.58
C THR A 88 4.30 16.87 -17.66
N CYS A 89 4.01 16.27 -16.49
CA CYS A 89 2.93 16.68 -15.61
C CYS A 89 1.55 16.72 -16.31
N ASP A 90 1.30 15.80 -17.26
CA ASP A 90 0.07 15.77 -18.05
C ASP A 90 -0.96 14.77 -17.49
N PRO A 91 -2.09 15.24 -16.91
CA PRO A 91 -3.12 14.37 -16.37
C PRO A 91 -3.92 13.59 -17.43
N GLN A 92 -3.84 13.98 -18.71
CA GLN A 92 -4.55 13.30 -19.80
C GLN A 92 -3.91 11.95 -20.16
N MET A 93 -2.66 11.71 -19.75
CA MET A 93 -1.93 10.46 -20.00
C MET A 93 -2.16 9.39 -18.92
N GLY A 94 -3.35 9.39 -18.33
CA GLY A 94 -3.72 8.52 -17.21
C GLY A 94 -5.19 8.66 -16.84
N PHE A 95 -5.51 8.29 -15.60
CA PHE A 95 -6.87 8.37 -15.09
C PHE A 95 -6.88 8.96 -13.68
N LYS A 96 -7.99 9.63 -13.38
CA LYS A 96 -8.24 10.23 -12.07
C LYS A 96 -8.37 9.11 -11.01
N ARG A 97 -7.62 9.22 -9.92
CA ARG A 97 -7.62 8.25 -8.82
C ARG A 97 -8.31 8.77 -7.57
N TRP A 98 -8.15 10.06 -7.25
CA TRP A 98 -8.70 10.67 -6.03
C TRP A 98 -8.84 12.19 -6.13
N GLU A 99 -9.63 12.81 -5.25
CA GLU A 99 -9.74 14.27 -5.11
C GLU A 99 -9.55 14.71 -3.66
N CYS A 100 -8.61 15.61 -3.45
CA CYS A 100 -8.42 16.35 -2.21
C CYS A 100 -9.19 17.67 -2.28
N ASN A 101 -10.52 17.61 -2.14
CA ASN A 101 -11.44 18.76 -2.25
C ASN A 101 -12.03 19.21 -0.91
N ARG A 102 -11.61 18.61 0.21
CA ARG A 102 -12.14 18.86 1.56
C ARG A 102 -11.02 19.26 2.54
N PRO A 103 -10.45 20.47 2.41
CA PRO A 103 -9.34 20.93 3.24
C PRO A 103 -9.70 21.15 4.72
N HIS A 104 -10.98 21.34 5.03
CA HIS A 104 -11.48 21.60 6.39
C HIS A 104 -12.27 20.43 6.97
N ALA A 105 -11.84 19.20 6.68
CA ALA A 105 -12.48 18.01 7.23
C ALA A 105 -12.51 18.06 8.78
N PRO A 106 -13.63 17.68 9.43
CA PRO A 106 -13.90 18.02 10.84
C PRO A 106 -13.03 17.30 11.87
N HIS A 107 -12.41 16.16 11.52
CA HIS A 107 -11.70 15.32 12.49
C HIS A 107 -10.22 15.13 12.17
N ALA A 108 -9.89 14.79 10.92
CA ALA A 108 -8.53 14.47 10.52
C ALA A 108 -8.35 14.73 9.01
N PRO A 109 -7.09 14.82 8.54
CA PRO A 109 -6.80 14.85 7.11
C PRO A 109 -7.41 13.63 6.42
N ILE A 110 -8.11 13.87 5.32
CA ILE A 110 -8.65 12.78 4.50
C ILE A 110 -7.49 12.05 3.86
N LYS A 111 -7.56 10.72 3.87
CA LYS A 111 -6.57 9.86 3.22
C LYS A 111 -7.18 9.00 2.13
N PHE A 112 -6.43 8.88 1.05
CA PHE A 112 -6.63 7.88 0.01
C PHE A 112 -5.67 6.72 0.28
N SER A 113 -6.17 5.49 0.24
CA SER A 113 -5.37 4.30 0.46
C SER A 113 -5.35 3.46 -0.82
N GLU A 114 -4.17 3.23 -1.37
CA GLU A 114 -3.94 2.28 -2.47
C GLU A 114 -3.33 1.01 -1.90
N LYS A 115 -3.80 -0.15 -2.36
CA LYS A 115 -3.21 -1.45 -2.02
C LYS A 115 -2.51 -2.01 -3.24
N PHE A 116 -1.23 -2.38 -3.10
CA PHE A 116 -0.42 -2.93 -4.18
C PHE A 116 -0.65 -4.42 -4.35
N GLN A 117 -1.86 -4.78 -4.79
CA GLN A 117 -2.24 -6.17 -4.99
C GLN A 117 -2.07 -6.59 -6.45
N ARG A 118 -1.72 -7.87 -6.66
CA ARG A 118 -1.55 -8.46 -7.99
C ARG A 118 -2.87 -8.67 -8.73
N TYR A 119 -3.92 -9.00 -7.99
CA TYR A 119 -5.26 -9.26 -8.54
C TYR A 119 -6.27 -8.36 -7.85
N SER A 120 -7.04 -7.64 -8.65
CA SER A 120 -8.10 -6.78 -8.15
C SER A 120 -9.43 -7.53 -8.12
N ALA A 121 -10.12 -7.53 -6.98
CA ALA A 121 -11.50 -8.01 -6.87
C ALA A 121 -12.53 -7.04 -7.51
N PHE A 122 -12.09 -5.82 -7.87
CA PHE A 122 -12.93 -4.82 -8.52
C PHE A 122 -12.61 -4.74 -10.01
N SER A 123 -13.63 -4.72 -10.86
CA SER A 123 -13.48 -4.68 -12.33
C SER A 123 -12.77 -3.43 -12.86
N LEU A 124 -12.84 -2.31 -12.13
CA LEU A 124 -12.09 -1.09 -12.43
C LEU A 124 -10.92 -0.85 -11.45
N GLY A 125 -10.58 -1.86 -10.64
CA GLY A 125 -9.46 -1.76 -9.73
C GLY A 125 -8.15 -2.02 -10.47
N TYR A 126 -7.08 -1.45 -9.96
CA TYR A 126 -5.78 -1.51 -10.60
C TYR A 126 -4.95 -2.69 -10.07
N GLU A 127 -4.16 -3.28 -10.94
CA GLU A 127 -3.31 -4.44 -10.63
C GLU A 127 -1.83 -4.05 -10.68
N PHE A 128 -1.07 -4.52 -9.69
CA PHE A 128 0.32 -4.12 -9.48
C PHE A 128 1.26 -5.33 -9.62
N ASN A 129 2.28 -5.15 -10.45
CA ASN A 129 3.26 -6.17 -10.79
C ASN A 129 4.60 -5.87 -10.12
N VAL A 130 5.28 -6.94 -9.73
CA VAL A 130 6.64 -6.87 -9.18
C VAL A 130 7.60 -6.37 -10.25
N GLY A 131 8.59 -5.57 -9.83
CA GLY A 131 9.59 -4.96 -10.71
C GLY A 131 9.08 -3.78 -11.53
N HIS A 132 7.82 -3.35 -11.34
CA HIS A 132 7.23 -2.26 -12.11
C HIS A 132 7.21 -0.94 -11.32
N GLU A 133 7.33 0.15 -12.06
CA GLU A 133 7.17 1.50 -11.55
C GLU A 133 5.79 2.06 -11.93
N TYR A 134 5.18 2.75 -10.96
CA TYR A 134 3.88 3.37 -11.08
C TYR A 134 3.99 4.85 -10.70
N TYR A 135 3.29 5.72 -11.43
CA TYR A 135 3.50 7.15 -11.31
C TYR A 135 2.20 7.87 -10.94
N TYR A 136 2.29 8.72 -9.92
CA TYR A 136 1.20 9.56 -9.46
C TYR A 136 1.58 11.02 -9.66
N ILE A 137 0.63 11.81 -10.14
CA ILE A 137 0.76 13.27 -10.22
C ILE A 137 -0.49 13.93 -9.66
N SER A 138 -0.40 15.22 -9.35
CA SER A 138 -1.58 16.01 -9.04
C SER A 138 -1.59 17.37 -9.70
N THR A 139 -2.77 17.82 -10.09
CA THR A 139 -3.00 19.18 -10.55
C THR A 139 -3.84 19.95 -9.53
N PRO A 140 -3.50 21.23 -9.24
CA PRO A 140 -4.33 22.08 -8.39
C PRO A 140 -5.71 22.33 -9.03
N THR A 141 -6.77 22.45 -8.22
CA THR A 141 -8.14 22.69 -8.72
C THR A 141 -8.42 24.13 -9.10
N HIS A 142 -7.78 25.10 -8.44
CA HIS A 142 -8.09 26.53 -8.57
C HIS A 142 -6.96 27.38 -9.18
N HIS A 143 -5.77 26.80 -9.39
CA HIS A 143 -4.59 27.55 -9.84
C HIS A 143 -3.97 26.95 -11.09
N HIS A 144 -4.29 27.51 -12.25
CA HIS A 144 -3.61 27.15 -13.49
C HIS A 144 -2.19 27.74 -13.48
N GLY A 145 -1.15 26.88 -13.48
CA GLY A 145 0.25 27.32 -13.68
C GLY A 145 1.29 26.86 -12.65
N HIS A 146 0.92 26.16 -11.57
CA HIS A 146 1.91 25.60 -10.64
C HIS A 146 2.51 24.29 -11.17
N SER A 147 3.80 24.06 -10.88
CA SER A 147 4.48 22.78 -11.09
C SER A 147 3.70 21.65 -10.39
N CYS A 148 3.41 20.56 -11.11
CA CYS A 148 2.67 19.45 -10.52
C CYS A 148 3.46 18.80 -9.38
N LEU A 149 2.75 18.32 -8.36
CA LEU A 149 3.33 17.41 -7.38
C LEU A 149 3.34 16.00 -7.98
N ARG A 150 4.41 15.25 -7.75
CA ARG A 150 4.57 13.93 -8.36
C ARG A 150 5.31 12.95 -7.46
N LEU A 151 4.95 11.68 -7.60
CA LEU A 151 5.47 10.55 -6.84
C LEU A 151 5.68 9.37 -7.78
N ARG A 152 6.84 8.73 -7.66
CA ARG A 152 7.11 7.42 -8.25
C ARG A 152 6.95 6.34 -7.19
N VAL A 153 6.33 5.23 -7.53
CA VAL A 153 6.22 4.06 -6.66
C VAL A 153 6.83 2.87 -7.35
N PHE A 154 7.81 2.23 -6.72
CA PHE A 154 8.44 1.02 -7.23
C PHE A 154 7.97 -0.19 -6.43
N VAL A 155 7.38 -1.17 -7.12
CA VAL A 155 6.93 -2.42 -6.49
C VAL A 155 8.08 -3.42 -6.55
N CYS A 156 8.79 -3.63 -5.45
CA CYS A 156 10.04 -4.38 -5.49
C CYS A 156 9.87 -5.89 -5.37
N CYS A 157 9.13 -6.35 -4.37
CA CYS A 157 9.18 -7.75 -3.95
C CYS A 157 7.78 -8.30 -3.63
N SER A 158 7.63 -9.60 -3.86
CA SER A 158 6.56 -10.37 -3.24
C SER A 158 6.85 -10.49 -1.73
N THR A 159 5.83 -10.39 -0.89
CA THR A 159 5.95 -10.63 0.56
C THR A 159 6.20 -12.10 0.90
N VAL A 160 6.21 -12.97 -0.12
CA VAL A 160 6.45 -14.39 0.03
C VAL A 160 7.95 -14.65 -0.05
N SER A 161 8.59 -14.79 1.10
CA SER A 161 9.89 -15.47 1.21
C SER A 161 9.68 -16.97 1.05
N HIS A 162 9.29 -17.42 -0.14
CA HIS A 162 9.61 -18.76 -0.61
C HIS A 162 10.88 -18.63 -1.44
N ALA A 163 12.01 -18.56 -0.74
CA ALA A 163 13.19 -19.20 -1.28
C ALA A 163 12.90 -20.70 -1.16
N ASP A 164 12.36 -21.28 -2.23
CA ASP A 164 12.71 -22.59 -2.76
C ASP A 164 11.74 -22.92 -3.90
N ASP A 165 12.34 -23.05 -5.09
CA ASP A 165 11.89 -23.79 -6.27
C ASP A 165 10.47 -23.59 -6.80
N ASP A 166 10.35 -22.84 -7.90
CA ASP A 166 9.36 -23.15 -8.93
C ASP A 166 9.92 -22.71 -10.29
N SER A 167 11.02 -23.39 -10.65
CA SER A 167 11.37 -23.61 -12.04
C SER A 167 10.31 -24.58 -12.60
N ASP A 168 9.61 -24.19 -13.66
CA ASP A 168 8.55 -24.95 -14.35
C ASP A 168 7.17 -25.06 -13.66
N GLN A 169 6.36 -24.02 -13.82
CA GLN A 169 4.91 -24.22 -13.98
C GLN A 169 4.42 -23.66 -15.30
N SER A 170 4.17 -24.60 -16.23
CA SER A 170 3.30 -24.42 -17.38
C SER A 170 1.99 -23.73 -16.95
N PRO A 171 1.42 -22.83 -17.76
CA PRO A 171 0.15 -22.20 -17.44
C PRO A 171 -0.92 -23.29 -17.25
N PRO A 172 -1.71 -23.27 -16.15
CA PRO A 172 -2.82 -24.19 -16.02
C PRO A 172 -3.81 -23.92 -17.15
N ASP A 173 -4.11 -24.97 -17.91
CA ASP A 173 -5.07 -24.99 -19.00
C ASP A 173 -6.49 -24.80 -18.45
N TYR A 174 -6.91 -23.54 -18.27
CA TYR A 174 -8.30 -23.20 -17.94
C TYR A 174 -8.96 -22.33 -19.01
N THR A 175 -8.36 -22.18 -20.19
CA THR A 175 -9.00 -21.49 -21.32
C THR A 175 -9.67 -22.46 -22.26
N VAL A 176 -10.59 -23.30 -21.76
CA VAL A 176 -11.65 -23.82 -22.63
C VAL A 176 -12.73 -22.75 -22.71
N ARG A 177 -12.65 -21.93 -23.76
CA ARG A 177 -13.71 -21.01 -24.17
C ARG A 177 -14.96 -21.82 -24.55
N PRO A 178 -16.08 -21.76 -23.81
CA PRO A 178 -17.31 -22.39 -24.28
C PRO A 178 -17.84 -21.54 -25.44
N LYS A 179 -18.09 -22.18 -26.58
CA LYS A 179 -18.88 -21.60 -27.67
C LYS A 179 -20.28 -21.34 -27.10
N ILE A 180 -20.70 -20.09 -27.17
CA ILE A 180 -22.06 -19.63 -26.97
C ILE A 180 -22.97 -20.51 -27.82
N HIS A 181 -23.94 -21.20 -27.22
CA HIS A 181 -25.31 -21.40 -27.67
C HIS A 181 -26.15 -21.92 -26.48
N ASP A 182 -27.40 -21.51 -26.48
CA ASP A 182 -28.51 -21.78 -25.56
C ASP A 182 -28.49 -21.11 -24.16
N ILE A 183 -29.19 -19.97 -24.16
CA ILE A 183 -29.85 -19.36 -23.01
C ILE A 183 -31.14 -20.14 -22.80
N ASP A 184 -31.22 -20.90 -21.72
CA ASP A 184 -32.35 -20.95 -20.80
C ASP A 184 -32.06 -22.05 -19.76
N GLU A 185 -32.52 -21.81 -18.53
CA GLU A 185 -32.48 -22.77 -17.42
C GLU A 185 -31.17 -22.89 -16.63
N PHE A 186 -30.87 -21.86 -15.84
CA PHE A 186 -30.24 -22.09 -14.52
C PHE A 186 -30.76 -21.06 -13.51
N ASN A 187 -31.57 -21.52 -12.55
CA ASN A 187 -31.96 -20.76 -11.38
C ASN A 187 -31.06 -21.16 -10.20
N PRO A 188 -30.03 -20.38 -9.84
CA PRO A 188 -29.27 -20.66 -8.63
C PRO A 188 -29.95 -20.01 -7.43
N LYS A 189 -30.44 -20.85 -6.53
CA LYS A 189 -30.77 -20.48 -5.14
C LYS A 189 -29.48 -19.94 -4.50
N ILE A 190 -29.39 -18.61 -4.37
CA ILE A 190 -28.19 -17.90 -3.88
C ILE A 190 -27.87 -18.35 -2.44
N PRO A 191 -26.68 -18.93 -2.16
CA PRO A 191 -26.26 -19.18 -0.79
C PRO A 191 -26.01 -17.86 -0.06
N LYS A 192 -26.53 -17.74 1.18
CA LYS A 192 -26.35 -16.55 2.01
C LYS A 192 -24.87 -16.32 2.33
N LEU A 193 -24.41 -15.09 2.07
CA LEU A 193 -23.07 -14.63 2.38
C LEU A 193 -22.88 -14.60 3.91
N GLU A 194 -22.03 -15.46 4.45
CA GLU A 194 -21.63 -15.38 5.85
C GLU A 194 -20.76 -14.13 6.06
N LYS A 195 -21.04 -13.40 7.15
CA LYS A 195 -20.36 -12.14 7.49
C LYS A 195 -18.86 -12.38 7.67
N SER A 196 -18.07 -11.55 7.00
CA SER A 196 -16.62 -11.48 7.16
C SER A 196 -16.22 -11.29 8.62
N VAL A 197 -15.43 -12.24 9.13
CA VAL A 197 -14.79 -12.18 10.44
C VAL A 197 -13.82 -10.99 10.47
N SER A 198 -13.99 -10.12 11.46
CA SER A 198 -13.06 -9.03 11.77
C SER A 198 -11.72 -9.65 12.21
N GLY A 199 -10.71 -9.59 11.36
CA GLY A 199 -9.36 -10.02 11.69
C GLY A 199 -8.76 -9.07 12.73
N SER A 200 -8.52 -9.58 13.94
CA SER A 200 -7.75 -8.89 14.97
C SER A 200 -6.29 -8.73 14.53
N SER A 201 -5.77 -7.52 14.67
CA SER A 201 -4.38 -7.15 14.36
C SER A 201 -3.38 -7.95 15.23
N PRO A 202 -2.31 -8.55 14.67
CA PRO A 202 -1.37 -9.41 15.39
C PRO A 202 -0.30 -8.63 16.20
N SER A 203 -0.43 -7.31 16.35
CA SER A 203 0.63 -6.48 16.95
C SER A 203 0.78 -6.66 18.47
N ARG A 204 -0.26 -7.11 19.19
CA ARG A 204 -0.21 -7.27 20.66
C ARG A 204 0.28 -8.64 21.11
N ASP A 205 -0.01 -9.70 20.34
CA ASP A 205 0.38 -11.06 20.72
C ASP A 205 1.89 -11.29 20.58
N ARG A 206 2.54 -10.60 19.63
CA ARG A 206 3.99 -10.70 19.46
C ARG A 206 4.78 -10.13 20.63
N LEU A 207 4.34 -9.02 21.23
CA LEU A 207 5.02 -8.45 22.40
C LEU A 207 4.96 -9.40 23.60
N LEU A 208 3.81 -10.05 23.80
CA LEU A 208 3.61 -11.02 24.88
C LEU A 208 4.44 -12.28 24.70
N ILE A 209 4.56 -12.79 23.46
CA ILE A 209 5.40 -13.94 23.16
C ILE A 209 6.88 -13.60 23.36
N THR A 210 7.35 -12.43 22.91
CA THR A 210 8.76 -12.03 23.10
C THR A 210 9.11 -11.86 24.59
N VAL A 211 8.22 -11.25 25.37
CA VAL A 211 8.41 -11.11 26.83
C VAL A 211 8.36 -12.46 27.55
N ALA A 212 7.44 -13.36 27.16
CA ALA A 212 7.36 -14.71 27.71
C ALA A 212 8.62 -15.54 27.40
N THR A 213 9.16 -15.43 26.18
CA THR A 213 10.40 -16.13 25.80
C THR A 213 11.63 -15.60 26.55
N LEU A 214 11.70 -14.30 26.82
CA LEU A 214 12.77 -13.69 27.62
C LEU A 214 12.68 -14.09 29.11
N LEU A 215 11.47 -14.16 29.66
CA LEU A 215 11.24 -14.63 31.04
C LEU A 215 11.57 -16.11 31.21
N LEU A 216 11.18 -16.95 30.24
CA LEU A 216 11.55 -18.37 30.24
C LEU A 216 13.06 -18.55 30.13
N ALA A 217 13.73 -17.81 29.24
CA ALA A 217 15.19 -17.85 29.12
C ALA A 217 15.91 -17.43 30.41
N ALA A 218 15.38 -16.44 31.14
CA ALA A 218 15.95 -16.01 32.43
C ALA A 218 15.78 -17.08 33.54
N LEU A 219 14.67 -17.82 33.54
CA LEU A 219 14.41 -18.90 34.51
C LEU A 219 15.28 -20.15 34.29
N PHE A 220 15.77 -20.40 33.07
CA PHE A 220 16.69 -21.51 32.78
C PHE A 220 18.17 -21.17 33.04
N VAL A 221 18.48 -19.91 33.35
CA VAL A 221 19.84 -19.42 33.64
C VAL A 221 20.09 -19.20 35.14
N SER A 222 19.04 -19.22 35.97
CA SER A 222 19.14 -19.23 37.44
C SER A 222 19.10 -20.64 38.01
#